data_AF-A0A0Q8ZI57-F1
#
_entry.id   AF-A0A0Q8ZI57-F1
#
_cell.length_a   1.000
_cell.length_b   1.000
_cell.length_c   1.000
_cell.angle_alpha   90.00
_cell.angle_beta   90.00
_cell.angle_gamma   90.00
#
_symmetry.space_group_name_H-M   'P 1'
#
loop_
_entity.id
_entity.type
_entity.pdbx_description
1 polymer ?
#
loop_
_entity_poly.entity_id
_entity_poly.type
_entity_poly.pdbx_seq_one_letter_code
_entity_poly.pdbx_strand_id
1 'polypeptide(L)'
;MSYSKAIVVQYRRNINIGVVDTTISNSHSLSDLDLGSINQIIGTLTEVISNPNGAFIWGSEQIVIDSDSINSKITDEINGVTLSNTSTISLLNLMVEIKNFKEQYQIPSNLKNIIGQAFETIKSNPHNYKRWPTSDTDFSTTIDNVYVSLVLTSDDLNLPKNEYLNQLKTNF
;
A
#
# COMPACT_ATOMS: atom_id res chain seq x y z
N MET A 1 3.40 8.98 -14.58
CA MET A 1 3.17 8.83 -13.13
C MET A 1 4.17 7.82 -12.58
N SER A 2 4.71 8.07 -11.39
CA SER A 2 5.52 7.09 -10.66
C SER A 2 4.83 6.85 -9.32
N TYR A 3 4.46 5.60 -9.06
CA TYR A 3 3.81 5.20 -7.83
C TYR A 3 4.83 4.64 -6.86
N SER A 4 4.77 5.07 -5.60
CA SER A 4 5.57 4.50 -4.53
C SER A 4 4.87 3.27 -3.97
N LYS A 5 5.59 2.14 -3.91
CA LYS A 5 5.07 0.85 -3.46
C LYS A 5 5.69 0.46 -2.14
N ALA A 6 4.89 -0.05 -1.23
CA ALA A 6 5.34 -0.43 0.09
C ALA A 6 4.75 -1.78 0.54
N ILE A 7 5.58 -2.59 1.20
CA ILE A 7 5.17 -3.75 1.98
C ILE A 7 5.68 -3.55 3.40
N VAL A 8 4.77 -3.56 4.37
CA VAL A 8 5.07 -3.32 5.78
C VAL A 8 4.70 -4.54 6.60
N VAL A 9 5.69 -5.17 7.23
CA VAL A 9 5.51 -6.28 8.17
C VAL A 9 5.54 -5.71 9.59
N GLN A 10 4.38 -5.71 10.25
CA GLN A 10 4.22 -5.18 11.61
C GLN A 10 4.70 -6.18 12.67
N TYR A 11 4.80 -5.72 13.92
CA TYR A 11 5.23 -6.53 15.08
C TYR A 11 4.50 -7.88 15.22
N ARG A 12 3.20 -7.93 14.91
CA ARG A 12 2.38 -9.17 14.95
C ARG A 12 2.42 -10.00 13.67
N ARG A 13 3.41 -9.76 12.81
CA ARG A 13 3.61 -10.36 11.49
C ARG A 13 2.45 -10.13 10.51
N ASN A 14 1.61 -9.15 10.81
CA ASN A 14 0.59 -8.66 9.88
C ASN A 14 1.30 -7.92 8.74
N ILE A 15 0.77 -8.06 7.54
CA ILE A 15 1.33 -7.48 6.34
C ILE A 15 0.36 -6.44 5.80
N ASN A 16 0.85 -5.22 5.63
CA ASN A 16 0.14 -4.18 4.91
C ASN A 16 0.84 -3.92 3.58
N ILE A 17 0.08 -3.82 2.52
CA ILE A 17 0.57 -3.59 1.16
C ILE A 17 -0.06 -2.30 0.65
N GLY A 18 0.78 -1.36 0.21
CA GLY A 18 0.33 -0.03 -0.17
C GLY A 18 0.96 0.48 -1.45
N VAL A 19 0.17 1.26 -2.19
CA VAL A 19 0.61 2.07 -3.32
C VAL A 19 0.21 3.52 -3.05
N VAL A 20 1.14 4.44 -3.30
CA VAL A 20 0.95 5.87 -3.07
C VAL A 20 1.29 6.64 -4.34
N ASP A 21 0.40 7.56 -4.72
CA ASP A 21 0.70 8.65 -5.64
C ASP A 21 0.92 9.91 -4.81
N THR A 22 2.16 10.39 -4.77
CA THR A 22 2.53 11.57 -3.97
C THR A 22 1.88 12.87 -4.46
N THR A 23 1.29 12.87 -5.65
CA THR A 23 0.54 14.01 -6.19
C THR A 23 -0.92 14.04 -5.73
N ILE A 24 -1.42 12.93 -5.17
CA ILE A 24 -2.79 12.80 -4.67
C ILE A 24 -2.75 12.79 -3.14
N SER A 25 -3.43 13.77 -2.53
CA SER A 25 -3.45 13.87 -1.06
C SER A 25 -4.15 12.67 -0.44
N ASN A 26 -3.59 12.12 0.63
CA ASN A 26 -4.08 10.93 1.34
C ASN A 26 -4.30 9.68 0.46
N SER A 27 -3.62 9.57 -0.68
CA SER A 27 -3.81 8.42 -1.58
C SER A 27 -3.44 7.07 -0.95
N HIS A 28 -2.64 7.08 0.12
CA HIS A 28 -2.25 5.87 0.85
C HIS A 28 -3.46 5.14 1.44
N SER A 29 -4.47 5.87 1.92
CA SER A 29 -5.69 5.32 2.53
C SER A 29 -6.56 4.52 1.55
N LEU A 30 -6.34 4.69 0.23
CA LEU A 30 -7.00 3.88 -0.79
C LEU A 30 -6.46 2.45 -0.85
N SER A 31 -5.24 2.22 -0.36
CA SER A 31 -4.66 0.88 -0.29
C SER A 31 -5.28 0.02 0.81
N ASP A 32 -6.08 0.60 1.71
CA ASP A 32 -6.77 -0.17 2.77
C ASP A 32 -8.02 -0.89 2.24
N LEU A 33 -8.51 -0.52 1.05
CA LEU A 33 -9.67 -1.14 0.40
C LEU A 33 -9.38 -2.58 -0.02
N ASP A 34 -10.32 -3.50 0.19
CA ASP A 34 -10.19 -4.87 -0.29
C ASP A 34 -10.27 -4.96 -1.83
N LEU A 35 -9.79 -6.06 -2.41
CA LEU A 35 -9.77 -6.27 -3.87
C LEU A 35 -11.17 -6.24 -4.51
N GLY A 36 -12.21 -6.66 -3.78
CA GLY A 36 -13.59 -6.60 -4.27
C GLY A 36 -14.04 -5.15 -4.44
N SER A 37 -13.86 -4.34 -3.40
CA SER A 37 -14.13 -2.90 -3.40
C SER A 37 -13.33 -2.18 -4.49
N ILE A 38 -12.04 -2.48 -4.63
CA ILE A 38 -11.17 -1.91 -5.68
C ILE A 38 -11.72 -2.22 -7.08
N ASN A 39 -12.11 -3.47 -7.35
CA ASN A 39 -12.66 -3.86 -8.65
C ASN A 39 -13.97 -3.11 -8.97
N GLN A 40 -14.86 -2.98 -7.99
CA GLN A 40 -16.10 -2.22 -8.15
C GLN A 40 -15.81 -0.75 -8.48
N ILE A 41 -14.92 -0.11 -7.71
CA ILE A 41 -14.53 1.29 -7.92
C ILE A 41 -13.93 1.50 -9.31
N ILE A 42 -13.02 0.63 -9.76
CA ILE A 42 -12.44 0.70 -11.11
C ILE A 42 -13.55 0.66 -12.17
N GLY A 43 -14.51 -0.27 -12.02
CA GLY A 43 -15.65 -0.37 -12.92
C GLY A 43 -16.49 0.91 -12.96
N THR A 44 -16.84 1.44 -11.78
CA THR A 44 -17.66 2.65 -11.68
C THR A 44 -16.93 3.90 -12.17
N LEU A 45 -15.63 4.08 -11.87
CA LEU A 45 -14.85 5.20 -12.39
C LEU A 45 -14.76 5.15 -13.92
N THR A 46 -14.57 3.95 -14.48
CA THR A 46 -14.55 3.76 -15.95
C THR A 46 -15.89 4.15 -16.58
N GLU A 47 -17.00 3.80 -15.92
CA GLU A 47 -18.35 4.18 -16.36
C GLU A 47 -18.58 5.69 -16.25
N VAL A 48 -18.24 6.33 -15.13
CA VAL A 48 -18.39 7.78 -14.91
C VAL A 48 -17.61 8.58 -15.94
N ILE A 49 -16.41 8.14 -16.31
CA ILE A 49 -15.60 8.78 -17.35
C ILE A 49 -16.23 8.61 -18.74
N SER A 50 -16.72 7.40 -19.05
CA SER A 50 -17.18 7.06 -20.40
C SER A 50 -18.61 7.52 -20.70
N ASN A 51 -19.49 7.49 -19.69
CA ASN A 51 -20.91 7.80 -19.76
C ASN A 51 -21.32 8.66 -18.56
N PRO A 52 -21.03 9.97 -18.58
CA PRO A 52 -21.27 10.83 -17.42
C PRO A 52 -22.77 10.92 -17.09
N ASN A 53 -23.19 10.26 -16.01
CA ASN A 53 -24.60 10.25 -15.56
C ASN A 53 -24.76 10.73 -14.10
N GLY A 54 -23.91 11.68 -13.69
CA GLY A 54 -23.86 12.20 -12.33
C GLY A 54 -22.55 11.88 -11.63
N ALA A 55 -22.50 12.16 -10.33
CA ALA A 55 -21.32 11.98 -9.50
C ALA A 55 -21.42 10.68 -8.67
N PHE A 56 -20.27 10.09 -8.36
CA PHE A 56 -20.13 8.84 -7.62
C PHE A 56 -19.34 9.05 -6.33
N ILE A 57 -19.95 8.69 -5.20
CA ILE A 57 -19.33 8.79 -3.88
C ILE A 57 -18.77 7.43 -3.47
N TRP A 58 -17.48 7.40 -3.10
CA TRP A 58 -16.74 6.20 -2.70
C TRP A 58 -15.57 6.56 -1.79
N GLY A 59 -14.81 5.58 -1.35
CA GLY A 59 -13.60 5.80 -0.57
C GLY A 59 -13.45 4.77 0.54
N SER A 60 -12.72 5.13 1.59
CA SER A 60 -12.47 4.30 2.77
C SER A 60 -12.92 5.03 4.04
N GLU A 61 -12.66 4.47 5.22
CA GLU A 61 -13.02 5.11 6.49
C GLU A 61 -12.39 6.50 6.67
N GLN A 62 -11.19 6.72 6.11
CA GLN A 62 -10.47 7.99 6.25
C GLN A 62 -10.82 9.01 5.16
N ILE A 63 -11.19 8.55 3.96
CA ILE A 63 -11.39 9.43 2.81
C ILE A 63 -12.70 9.14 2.09
N VAL A 64 -13.45 10.19 1.79
CA VAL A 64 -14.62 10.16 0.91
C VAL A 64 -14.28 10.93 -0.35
N ILE A 65 -14.60 10.34 -1.50
CA ILE A 65 -14.29 10.84 -2.82
C ILE A 65 -15.59 10.95 -3.60
N ASP A 66 -15.89 12.16 -4.08
CA ASP A 66 -17.00 12.43 -4.98
C ASP A 66 -16.44 12.68 -6.39
N SER A 67 -16.65 11.72 -7.30
CA SER A 67 -16.08 11.70 -8.64
C SER A 67 -17.11 12.10 -9.70
N ASP A 68 -16.77 13.11 -10.52
CA ASP A 68 -17.40 13.34 -11.82
C ASP A 68 -16.49 12.84 -12.97
N SER A 69 -16.86 13.09 -14.23
CA SER A 69 -16.12 12.58 -15.39
C SER A 69 -14.72 13.18 -15.58
N ILE A 70 -14.43 14.32 -14.96
CA ILE A 70 -13.19 15.08 -15.13
C ILE A 70 -12.37 15.09 -13.83
N ASN A 71 -13.03 15.46 -12.73
CA ASN A 71 -12.41 15.66 -11.43
C ASN A 71 -13.15 14.93 -10.32
N SER A 72 -12.38 14.58 -9.30
CA SER A 72 -12.85 14.04 -8.04
C SER A 72 -12.50 15.00 -6.91
N LYS A 73 -13.49 15.28 -6.08
CA LYS A 73 -13.32 16.00 -4.83
C LYS A 73 -13.02 15.00 -3.72
N ILE A 74 -11.95 15.21 -2.97
CA ILE A 74 -11.54 14.33 -1.87
C ILE A 74 -11.79 15.05 -0.54
N THR A 75 -12.42 14.37 0.41
CA THR A 75 -12.63 14.83 1.78
C THR A 75 -11.92 13.85 2.73
N ASP A 76 -11.07 14.37 3.60
CA ASP A 76 -10.55 13.66 4.76
C ASP A 76 -11.61 13.74 5.86
N GLU A 77 -12.30 12.62 6.12
CA GLU A 77 -13.40 12.55 7.08
C GLU A 77 -12.91 12.64 8.53
N ILE A 78 -11.68 12.20 8.81
CA ILE A 78 -11.11 12.23 10.17
C ILE A 78 -10.82 13.67 10.58
N ASN A 79 -10.24 14.45 9.66
CA ASN A 79 -9.89 15.84 9.91
C ASN A 79 -10.99 16.82 9.49
N GLY A 80 -12.04 16.36 8.82
CA GLY A 80 -13.16 17.18 8.33
C GLY A 80 -12.74 18.20 7.26
N VAL A 81 -11.71 17.90 6.47
CA VAL A 81 -11.14 18.84 5.49
C VAL A 81 -11.33 18.35 4.06
N THR A 82 -11.79 19.25 3.18
CA THR A 82 -11.73 19.02 1.73
C THR A 82 -10.30 19.26 1.24
N LEU A 83 -9.75 18.28 0.54
CA LEU A 83 -8.43 18.32 -0.08
C LEU A 83 -8.54 18.83 -1.52
N SER A 84 -7.39 19.07 -2.15
CA SER A 84 -7.33 19.50 -3.55
C SER A 84 -8.02 18.50 -4.48
N ASN A 85 -8.82 19.02 -5.42
CA ASN A 85 -9.42 18.20 -6.46
C ASN A 85 -8.33 17.46 -7.25
N THR A 86 -8.65 16.23 -7.63
CA THR A 86 -7.76 15.34 -8.38
C THR A 86 -8.46 14.89 -9.65
N SER A 87 -7.73 14.64 -10.74
CA SER A 87 -8.35 14.11 -11.95
C SER A 87 -8.92 12.71 -11.70
N THR A 88 -10.16 12.48 -12.14
CA THR A 88 -10.83 11.18 -12.04
C THR A 88 -10.04 10.08 -12.75
N ILE A 89 -9.40 10.41 -13.88
CA ILE A 89 -8.52 9.49 -14.62
C ILE A 89 -7.28 9.13 -13.80
N SER A 90 -6.70 10.09 -13.07
CA SER A 90 -5.54 9.82 -12.20
C SER A 90 -5.91 8.88 -11.05
N LEU A 91 -7.09 9.04 -10.45
CA LEU A 91 -7.60 8.11 -9.44
C LEU A 91 -7.88 6.73 -10.02
N LEU A 92 -8.47 6.64 -11.21
CA LEU A 92 -8.65 5.35 -11.90
C LEU A 92 -7.30 4.64 -12.10
N ASN A 93 -6.30 5.34 -12.61
CA ASN A 93 -4.97 4.78 -12.82
C ASN A 93 -4.30 4.33 -11.51
N LEU A 94 -4.47 5.10 -10.42
CA LEU A 94 -3.99 4.70 -9.10
C LEU A 94 -4.70 3.44 -8.60
N MET A 95 -6.03 3.35 -8.72
CA MET A 95 -6.80 2.18 -8.30
C MET A 95 -6.39 0.92 -9.09
N VAL A 96 -6.14 1.05 -10.39
CA VAL A 96 -5.59 -0.03 -11.22
C VAL A 96 -4.20 -0.47 -10.73
N GLU A 97 -3.33 0.48 -10.37
CA GLU A 97 -2.01 0.13 -9.84
C GLU A 97 -2.11 -0.56 -8.47
N ILE A 98 -2.97 -0.07 -7.57
CA ILE A 98 -3.24 -0.70 -6.28
C ILE A 98 -3.71 -2.14 -6.49
N LYS A 99 -4.65 -2.36 -7.41
CA LYS A 99 -5.14 -3.69 -7.77
C LYS A 99 -4.00 -4.60 -8.21
N ASN A 100 -3.24 -4.19 -9.22
CA ASN A 100 -2.16 -5.00 -9.80
C ASN A 100 -1.12 -5.39 -8.72
N PHE A 101 -0.76 -4.43 -7.87
CA PHE A 101 0.20 -4.65 -6.80
C PHE A 101 -0.35 -5.62 -5.73
N LYS A 102 -1.62 -5.46 -5.31
CA LYS A 102 -2.27 -6.40 -4.38
C LYS A 102 -2.38 -7.80 -4.97
N GLU A 103 -2.83 -7.95 -6.21
CA GLU A 103 -2.94 -9.25 -6.89
C GLU A 103 -1.57 -9.95 -7.00
N GLN A 104 -0.51 -9.21 -7.32
CA GLN A 104 0.85 -9.75 -7.41
C GLN A 104 1.31 -10.38 -6.09
N TYR A 105 1.00 -9.73 -4.95
CA TYR A 105 1.49 -10.16 -3.64
C TYR A 105 0.48 -10.95 -2.81
N GLN A 106 -0.77 -11.05 -3.25
CA GLN A 106 -1.73 -12.03 -2.73
C GLN A 106 -1.24 -13.47 -2.97
N ILE A 107 -0.37 -13.67 -3.98
CA ILE A 107 0.35 -14.92 -4.21
C ILE A 107 1.44 -15.08 -3.12
N PRO A 108 1.30 -16.07 -2.19
CA PRO A 108 2.18 -16.12 -1.01
C PRO A 108 3.67 -16.31 -1.34
N SER A 109 4.00 -16.98 -2.45
CA SER A 109 5.39 -17.15 -2.87
C SER A 109 6.06 -15.84 -3.26
N ASN A 110 5.34 -14.96 -3.97
CA ASN A 110 5.86 -13.64 -4.37
C ASN A 110 6.13 -12.77 -3.14
N LEU A 111 5.18 -12.76 -2.21
CA LEU A 111 5.28 -12.00 -0.97
C LEU A 111 6.40 -12.50 -0.06
N LYS A 112 6.50 -13.82 0.15
CA LYS A 112 7.58 -14.42 0.92
C LYS A 112 8.94 -14.20 0.26
N ASN A 113 9.02 -14.20 -1.07
CA ASN A 113 10.26 -13.94 -1.79
C ASN A 113 10.76 -12.52 -1.51
N ILE A 114 9.94 -11.49 -1.70
CA ILE A 114 10.37 -10.10 -1.52
C ILE A 114 10.69 -9.78 -0.05
N ILE A 115 9.87 -10.26 0.89
CA ILE A 115 10.14 -10.10 2.33
C ILE A 115 11.40 -10.87 2.73
N GLY A 116 11.62 -12.05 2.15
CA GLY A 116 12.80 -12.87 2.45
C GLY A 116 14.10 -12.25 1.96
N GLN A 117 14.07 -11.61 0.79
CA GLN A 117 15.21 -10.83 0.29
C GLN A 117 15.49 -9.63 1.21
N ALA A 118 14.45 -8.85 1.57
CA ALA A 118 14.59 -7.73 2.49
C ALA A 118 15.15 -8.17 3.87
N PHE A 119 14.63 -9.27 4.41
CA PHE A 119 15.08 -9.83 5.69
C PHE A 119 16.56 -10.22 5.66
N GLU A 120 17.02 -10.95 4.64
CA GLU A 120 18.44 -11.32 4.52
C GLU A 120 19.35 -10.11 4.34
N THR A 121 18.94 -9.14 3.53
CA THR A 121 19.66 -7.88 3.36
C THR A 121 19.81 -7.15 4.70
N ILE A 122 18.71 -6.98 5.44
CA ILE A 122 18.72 -6.33 6.76
C ILE A 122 19.56 -7.13 7.75
N LYS A 123 19.37 -8.44 7.84
CA LYS A 123 20.10 -9.33 8.74
C LYS A 123 21.61 -9.29 8.54
N SER A 124 22.07 -9.18 7.29
CA SER A 124 23.50 -9.10 6.98
C SER A 124 24.17 -7.82 7.50
N ASN A 125 23.43 -6.72 7.64
CA ASN A 125 23.95 -5.45 8.13
C ASN A 125 22.86 -4.56 8.78
N PRO A 126 22.35 -4.92 9.97
CA PRO A 126 21.16 -4.28 10.52
C PRO A 126 21.32 -2.78 10.78
N HIS A 127 22.52 -2.33 11.13
CA HIS A 127 22.80 -0.92 11.45
C HIS A 127 22.54 0.00 10.26
N ASN A 128 22.82 -0.46 9.03
CA ASN A 128 22.62 0.34 7.82
C ASN A 128 21.16 0.45 7.38
N TYR A 129 20.27 -0.37 7.95
CA TYR A 129 18.87 -0.45 7.54
C TYR A 129 17.89 -0.06 8.64
N LYS A 130 18.38 0.48 9.77
CA LYS A 130 17.51 1.06 10.79
C LYS A 130 16.70 2.21 10.18
N ARG A 131 15.38 2.19 10.38
CA ARG A 131 14.49 3.26 9.89
C ARG A 131 14.80 4.60 10.57
N TRP A 132 15.22 4.55 11.83
CA TRP A 132 15.63 5.69 12.65
C TRP A 132 16.93 5.33 13.40
N PRO A 133 17.83 6.28 13.65
CA PRO A 133 19.07 5.99 14.39
C PRO A 133 18.85 5.33 15.77
N THR A 134 17.75 5.70 16.45
CA THR A 134 17.35 5.18 17.77
C THR A 134 16.48 3.93 17.71
N SER A 135 16.15 3.45 16.51
CA SER A 135 15.32 2.26 16.33
C SER A 135 16.11 0.99 16.61
N ASP A 136 15.61 0.12 17.46
CA ASP A 136 16.16 -1.24 17.61
C ASP A 136 15.28 -2.31 16.97
N THR A 137 14.09 -1.93 16.47
CA THR A 137 13.10 -2.86 15.92
C THR A 137 12.64 -2.55 14.52
N ASP A 138 12.59 -1.28 14.12
CA ASP A 138 12.09 -0.88 12.81
C ASP A 138 13.23 -0.77 11.80
N PHE A 139 13.17 -1.63 10.80
CA PHE A 139 14.12 -1.68 9.69
C PHE A 139 13.41 -1.47 8.35
N SER A 140 14.15 -1.00 7.36
CA SER A 140 13.64 -0.84 6.01
C SER A 140 14.72 -0.93 4.94
N THR A 141 14.35 -1.45 3.79
CA THR A 141 15.19 -1.48 2.59
C THR A 141 14.30 -1.38 1.34
N THR A 142 14.91 -1.26 0.16
CA THR A 142 14.19 -1.30 -1.13
C THR A 142 14.62 -2.52 -1.91
N ILE A 143 13.66 -3.32 -2.35
CA ILE A 143 13.87 -4.50 -3.20
C ILE A 143 13.00 -4.33 -4.44
N ASP A 144 13.59 -4.39 -5.63
CA ASP A 144 12.87 -4.25 -6.92
C ASP A 144 11.91 -3.03 -6.98
N ASN A 145 12.39 -1.87 -6.50
CA ASN A 145 11.62 -0.62 -6.39
C ASN A 145 10.40 -0.67 -5.45
N VAL A 146 10.33 -1.66 -4.57
CA VAL A 146 9.34 -1.75 -3.48
C VAL A 146 10.03 -1.45 -2.16
N TYR A 147 9.53 -0.46 -1.44
CA TYR A 147 9.95 -0.18 -0.08
C TYR A 147 9.43 -1.30 0.85
N VAL A 148 10.33 -1.99 1.53
CA VAL A 148 9.98 -3.06 2.47
C VAL A 148 10.38 -2.64 3.87
N SER A 149 9.41 -2.54 4.77
CA SER A 149 9.65 -2.24 6.19
C SER A 149 9.35 -3.48 7.03
N LEU A 150 10.30 -3.85 7.89
CA LEU A 150 10.19 -5.00 8.77
C LEU A 150 10.36 -4.55 10.23
N VAL A 151 9.43 -4.93 11.09
CA VAL A 151 9.62 -4.86 12.54
C VAL A 151 10.27 -6.17 13.02
N LEU A 152 11.56 -6.11 13.37
CA LEU A 152 12.39 -7.26 13.76
C LEU A 152 12.94 -7.06 15.17
N THR A 153 12.80 -8.04 16.05
CA THR A 153 13.52 -8.06 17.32
C THR A 153 14.95 -8.59 17.13
N SER A 154 15.76 -8.53 18.19
CA SER A 154 17.07 -9.20 18.20
C SER A 154 16.96 -10.70 17.92
N ASP A 155 15.89 -11.34 18.39
CA ASP A 155 15.67 -12.78 18.20
C ASP A 155 15.34 -13.09 16.74
N ASP A 156 14.59 -12.22 16.08
CA ASP A 156 14.27 -12.35 14.66
C ASP A 156 15.52 -12.35 13.79
N LEU A 157 16.48 -11.47 14.11
CA LEU A 157 17.74 -11.37 13.38
C LEU A 157 18.59 -12.65 13.52
N ASN A 158 18.35 -13.48 14.54
CA ASN A 158 19.03 -14.77 14.70
C ASN A 158 18.35 -15.90 13.91
N LEU A 159 17.08 -15.75 13.51
CA LEU A 159 16.34 -16.81 12.81
C LEU A 159 16.88 -17.07 11.39
N PRO A 160 16.91 -18.33 10.93
CA PRO A 160 17.03 -18.63 9.51
C PRO A 160 15.88 -17.98 8.72
N LYS A 161 16.15 -17.52 7.49
CA LYS A 161 15.14 -16.91 6.59
C LYS A 161 13.80 -17.67 6.57
N ASN A 162 13.86 -18.99 6.38
CA ASN A 162 12.65 -19.81 6.24
C ASN A 162 11.83 -19.85 7.54
N GLU A 163 12.47 -19.81 8.71
CA GLU A 163 11.77 -19.76 10.00
C GLU A 163 11.07 -18.42 10.19
N TYR A 164 11.73 -17.31 9.88
CA TYR A 164 11.12 -15.98 9.89
C TYR A 164 9.91 -15.91 8.93
N LEU A 165 10.08 -16.36 7.69
CA LEU A 165 9.02 -16.33 6.68
C LEU A 165 7.82 -17.21 7.02
N ASN A 166 7.99 -18.25 7.83
CA ASN A 166 6.89 -19.12 8.27
C ASN A 166 6.03 -18.48 9.37
N GLN A 167 6.49 -17.40 10.00
CA GLN A 167 5.72 -16.65 10.99
C GLN A 167 4.81 -15.59 10.37
N LEU A 168 4.97 -15.31 9.07
CA LEU A 168 4.21 -14.28 8.36
C LEU A 168 2.72 -14.63 8.26
N LYS A 169 1.86 -13.66 8.56
CA LYS A 169 0.42 -13.77 8.32
C LYS A 169 0.14 -13.21 6.93
N THR A 170 0.03 -14.12 5.96
CA THR A 170 -0.13 -13.79 4.54
C THR A 170 -1.58 -13.57 4.11
N ASN A 171 -2.54 -13.61 5.04
CA ASN A 171 -3.93 -13.26 4.77
C ASN A 171 -4.10 -11.77 5.08
N PHE A 172 -4.25 -10.97 4.03
CA PHE A 172 -4.47 -9.52 4.07
C PHE A 172 -5.36 -9.10 2.90
#